data_AF-A0ABD4KUM3-F1
#
_entry.id   AF-A0ABD4KUM3-F1
#
_cell.length_a   1.000
_cell.length_b   1.000
_cell.length_c   1.000
_cell.angle_alpha   90.00
_cell.angle_beta   90.00
_cell.angle_gamma   90.00
#
_symmetry.space_group_name_H-M   'P 1'
#
loop_
_entity.id
_entity.type
_entity.pdbx_description
1 polymer ?
#
loop_
_entity_poly.entity_id
_entity_poly.type
_entity_poly.pdbx_seq_one_letter_code
_entity_poly.pdbx_strand_id
1 'polypeptide(L)' 'PILPNGTEGYRTAEVTLGGVDTDCLSSKTMECKSVPGLYFIGEVMDVTGWLGGYNFQWCWSSGYVAGQWV' A
#
# COMPACT_ATOMS: atom_id res chain seq x y z
N PRO A 1 -1.13 -29.73 17.92
CA PRO A 1 -1.08 -28.79 16.76
C PRO A 1 -2.46 -28.18 16.49
N ILE A 2 -2.52 -26.88 16.27
CA ILE A 2 -3.75 -26.18 15.85
C ILE A 2 -3.64 -25.97 14.33
N LEU A 3 -4.68 -26.36 13.60
CA LEU A 3 -4.78 -26.19 12.15
C LEU A 3 -6.02 -25.34 11.84
N PRO A 4 -5.88 -24.03 11.57
CA PRO A 4 -7.00 -23.19 11.20
C PRO A 4 -7.52 -23.56 9.79
N ASN A 5 -8.84 -23.54 9.61
CA ASN A 5 -9.48 -23.85 8.32
C ASN A 5 -9.39 -22.70 7.30
N GLY A 6 -9.07 -21.48 7.73
CA GLY A 6 -9.02 -20.29 6.86
C GLY A 6 -9.00 -18.98 7.64
N THR A 7 -9.24 -17.87 6.95
CA THR A 7 -9.36 -16.52 7.53
C THR A 7 -10.81 -16.03 7.47
N GLU A 8 -11.16 -15.06 8.32
CA GLU A 8 -12.53 -14.49 8.37
C GLU A 8 -12.88 -13.61 7.15
N GLY A 9 -11.88 -13.24 6.35
CA GLY A 9 -12.04 -12.42 5.16
C GLY A 9 -12.14 -10.91 5.44
N TYR A 10 -12.45 -10.16 4.39
CA TYR A 10 -12.32 -8.69 4.36
C TYR A 10 -13.22 -7.91 5.33
N ARG A 11 -14.30 -8.52 5.82
CA ARG A 11 -15.17 -7.83 6.79
C ARG A 11 -14.52 -7.69 8.17
N THR A 12 -13.55 -8.55 8.49
CA THR A 12 -12.78 -8.48 9.75
C THR A 12 -11.31 -8.10 9.52
N ALA A 13 -10.76 -8.28 8.32
CA ALA A 13 -9.39 -7.91 8.03
C ALA A 13 -9.14 -6.41 8.23
N GLU A 14 -8.04 -6.06 8.90
CA GLU A 14 -7.66 -4.66 9.15
C GLU A 14 -6.92 -4.02 7.97
N VAL A 15 -6.37 -4.83 7.07
CA VAL A 15 -5.53 -4.41 5.94
C VAL A 15 -5.54 -5.45 4.82
N THR A 16 -5.33 -5.01 3.59
CA THR A 16 -5.19 -5.84 2.40
C THR A 16 -3.71 -6.14 2.10
N LEU A 17 -3.40 -7.42 1.88
CA LEU A 17 -2.12 -7.86 1.30
C LEU A 17 -2.21 -7.81 -0.23
N GLY A 18 -1.15 -7.36 -0.89
CA GLY A 18 -1.14 -7.13 -2.35
C GLY A 18 -1.50 -5.68 -2.71
N GLY A 19 -1.65 -5.42 -4.01
CA GLY A 19 -2.04 -4.11 -4.52
C GLY A 19 -1.48 -3.83 -5.90
N VAL A 20 -1.35 -2.54 -6.24
CA VAL A 20 -0.62 -2.09 -7.43
C VAL A 20 0.86 -2.43 -7.27
N ASP A 21 1.39 -3.13 -8.27
CA ASP A 21 2.80 -3.54 -8.31
C ASP A 21 3.73 -2.33 -8.17
N THR A 22 4.55 -2.36 -7.12
CA THR A 22 5.48 -1.27 -6.81
C THR A 22 6.60 -1.15 -7.83
N ASP A 23 6.90 -2.20 -8.61
CA ASP A 23 7.84 -2.13 -9.74
C ASP A 23 7.30 -1.27 -10.89
N CYS A 24 6.00 -1.01 -10.94
CA CYS A 24 5.39 -0.10 -11.90
C CYS A 24 5.41 1.37 -11.44
N LEU A 25 5.86 1.64 -10.21
CA LEU A 25 5.81 2.95 -9.58
C LEU A 25 7.22 3.51 -9.30
N SER A 26 7.35 4.82 -9.37
CA SER A 26 8.58 5.51 -8.93
C SER A 26 8.68 5.50 -7.41
N SER A 27 9.72 4.89 -6.86
CA SER A 27 9.98 4.89 -5.41
C SER A 27 10.26 6.29 -4.84
N LYS A 28 10.59 7.27 -5.68
CA LYS A 28 10.88 8.65 -5.26
C LYS A 28 9.66 9.58 -5.34
N THR A 29 8.73 9.33 -6.25
CA THR A 29 7.63 10.26 -6.56
C THR A 29 6.26 9.65 -6.41
N MET A 30 6.15 8.32 -6.31
CA MET A 30 4.91 7.55 -6.32
C MET A 30 4.12 7.62 -7.65
N GLU A 31 4.71 8.20 -8.69
CA GLU A 31 4.13 8.29 -10.04
C GLU A 31 4.23 6.95 -10.78
N CYS A 32 3.22 6.64 -11.58
CA CYS A 32 3.19 5.49 -12.48
C CYS A 32 4.21 5.67 -13.61
N LYS A 33 5.09 4.68 -13.80
CA LYS A 33 6.14 4.72 -14.82
C LYS A 33 5.59 4.77 -16.25
N SER A 34 4.41 4.20 -16.50
CA SER A 34 3.81 4.09 -17.84
C SER A 34 2.78 5.19 -18.14
N VAL A 35 2.26 5.88 -17.13
CA VAL A 35 1.23 6.91 -17.28
C VAL A 35 1.65 8.17 -16.52
N PRO A 36 2.24 9.16 -17.21
CA PRO A 36 2.64 10.42 -16.60
C PRO A 36 1.43 11.16 -15.99
N GLY A 37 1.62 11.73 -14.80
CA GLY A 37 0.58 12.43 -14.04
C GLY A 37 -0.36 11.53 -13.23
N LEU A 38 -0.19 10.21 -13.27
CA LEU A 38 -0.94 9.26 -12.45
C LEU A 38 -0.10 8.80 -11.25
N TYR A 39 -0.64 8.96 -10.04
CA TYR A 39 0.04 8.62 -8.78
C TYR A 39 -0.78 7.63 -7.95
N PHE A 40 -0.09 6.78 -7.20
CA PHE A 40 -0.70 5.82 -6.27
C PHE A 40 -0.06 5.98 -4.89
N ILE A 41 -0.87 6.01 -3.83
CA ILE A 41 -0.41 6.21 -2.45
C ILE A 41 -1.19 5.33 -1.48
N GLY A 42 -0.60 5.03 -0.33
CA GLY A 42 -1.23 4.27 0.74
C GLY A 42 -1.49 2.81 0.40
N GLU A 43 -2.54 2.24 0.99
CA GLU A 43 -2.85 0.81 0.99
C GLU A 43 -3.20 0.23 -0.40
N VAL A 44 -3.48 1.07 -1.40
CA VAL A 44 -3.73 0.57 -2.77
C VAL A 44 -2.46 0.00 -3.42
N MET A 45 -1.29 0.41 -2.93
CA MET A 45 0.01 -0.10 -3.38
C MET A 45 0.29 -1.45 -2.73
N ASP A 46 1.08 -2.31 -3.38
CA ASP A 46 1.55 -3.57 -2.82
C ASP A 46 2.61 -3.36 -1.72
N VAL A 47 2.18 -2.76 -0.61
CA VAL A 47 2.97 -2.48 0.59
C VAL A 47 2.09 -2.66 1.81
N THR A 48 2.37 -3.69 2.60
CA THR A 48 1.61 -4.02 3.81
C THR A 48 2.52 -4.00 5.03
N GLY A 49 2.22 -3.12 5.99
CA GLY A 49 2.92 -3.03 7.27
C GLY A 49 2.39 -4.01 8.31
N TRP A 50 3.19 -4.24 9.35
CA TRP A 50 2.74 -4.99 10.53
C TRP A 50 1.67 -4.23 11.32
N LEU A 51 0.96 -4.94 12.20
CA LEU A 51 0.09 -4.32 13.18
C LEU A 51 0.89 -3.36 14.07
N GLY A 52 0.27 -2.24 14.47
CA GLY A 52 0.91 -1.24 15.34
C GLY A 52 1.22 0.09 14.66
N GLY A 53 0.44 0.49 13.66
CA GLY A 53 0.53 1.83 13.05
C GLY A 53 1.43 1.95 11.82
N TYR A 54 2.08 0.87 11.38
CA TYR A 54 2.94 0.87 10.20
C TYR A 54 2.18 1.19 8.91
N ASN A 55 0.95 0.70 8.77
CA ASN A 55 0.09 1.01 7.62
C ASN A 55 -0.26 2.52 7.56
N PHE A 56 -0.56 3.13 8.71
CA PHE A 56 -0.75 4.58 8.77
C PHE A 56 0.53 5.33 8.40
N GLN A 57 1.68 4.94 8.97
CA GLN A 57 2.96 5.55 8.62
C GLN A 57 3.26 5.47 7.12
N TRP A 58 2.93 4.36 6.47
CA TRP A 58 3.05 4.21 5.03
C TRP A 58 2.13 5.15 4.26
N CYS A 59 0.85 5.24 4.65
CA CYS A 59 -0.10 6.17 4.05
C CYS A 59 0.38 7.64 4.15
N TRP A 60 0.93 8.03 5.30
CA TRP A 60 1.49 9.37 5.49
C TRP A 60 2.73 9.62 4.64
N SER A 61 3.66 8.68 4.64
CA SER A 61 4.94 8.83 3.92
C SER A 61 4.74 8.87 2.40
N SER A 62 3.96 7.93 1.86
CA SER A 62 3.66 7.87 0.41
C SER A 62 2.84 9.07 -0.05
N GLY A 63 1.83 9.47 0.72
CA GLY A 63 1.02 10.66 0.45
C GLY A 63 1.85 11.95 0.47
N TYR A 64 2.72 12.12 1.48
CA TYR A 64 3.62 13.27 1.57
C TYR A 64 4.54 13.35 0.35
N VAL A 65 5.22 12.24 0.04
CA VAL A 65 6.17 12.18 -1.08
C VAL A 65 5.46 12.50 -2.39
N ALA A 66 4.34 11.85 -2.71
CA ALA A 66 3.57 12.14 -3.91
C ALA A 66 3.22 13.63 -4.01
N GLY A 67 2.69 14.22 -2.92
CA GLY A 67 2.30 15.62 -2.86
C GLY A 67 3.43 16.65 -3.05
N GLN A 68 4.70 16.24 -2.99
CA GLN A 68 5.83 17.10 -3.36
C GLN A 68 6.09 17.16 -4.87
N TRP A 69 5.45 16.28 -5.66
CA TRP A 69 5.70 16.09 -7.10
C TRP A 69 4.44 16.17 -7.97
N VAL A 70 3.26 16.38 -7.38
CA VAL A 70 1.98 16.62 -8.11
C VAL A 70 1.88 18.07 -8.54
#